data_AF-A0A109MYK6-F1
#
_entry.id   AF-A0A109MYK6-F1
#
_cell.length_a   1.000
_cell.length_b   1.000
_cell.length_c   1.000
_cell.angle_alpha   90.00
_cell.angle_beta   90.00
_cell.angle_gamma   90.00
#
_symmetry.space_group_name_H-M   'P 1'
#
loop_
_entity.id
_entity.type
_entity.pdbx_description
1 polymer ?
#
loop_
_entity_poly.entity_id
_entity_poly.type
_entity_poly.pdbx_seq_one_letter_code
_entity_poly.pdbx_strand_id
1 'polypeptide(L)'
;MVNLAFYLYVLVFMLIYFIAILYINIARVSISAASVAALLLPFAALLVVQGISSKYTDRHENKEWKTIFRIITSVGFLLLLACLVLLGVNESKSRFSTERWLKDHEERTDMVDDLLKEHRLIGKTEKEVIALLGPPTDTEYFSAEDAIVYYLGAERGFIRIDSEWLLLWYDDSDKVVKHEVWTD
;
A
#
# COMPACT_ATOMS: atom_id res chain seq x y z
N MET A 1 21.55 11.77 32.63
CA MET A 1 21.86 11.35 31.24
C MET A 1 20.96 10.21 30.74
N VAL A 2 20.66 9.18 31.55
CA VAL A 2 19.80 8.04 31.16
C VAL A 2 18.41 8.46 30.65
N ASN A 3 17.77 9.45 31.31
CA ASN A 3 16.45 9.93 30.90
C ASN A 3 16.45 10.61 29.53
N LEU A 4 17.48 11.42 29.22
CA LEU A 4 17.58 12.12 27.93
C LEU A 4 17.75 11.13 26.77
N ALA A 5 18.60 10.11 26.93
CA ALA A 5 18.80 9.09 25.91
C ALA A 5 17.52 8.28 25.66
N PHE A 6 16.77 7.94 26.72
CA PHE A 6 15.47 7.27 26.60
C PHE A 6 14.44 8.13 25.86
N TYR A 7 14.29 9.41 26.20
CA TYR A 7 13.36 10.29 25.49
C TYR A 7 13.76 10.53 24.04
N LEU A 8 15.06 10.65 23.75
CA LEU A 8 15.56 10.74 22.37
C LEU A 8 15.23 9.48 21.57
N TYR A 9 15.39 8.29 22.17
CA TYR A 9 14.98 7.03 21.56
C TYR A 9 13.48 7.01 21.26
N VAL A 10 12.64 7.44 22.21
CA VAL A 10 11.18 7.53 22.00
C VAL A 10 10.83 8.50 20.88
N LEU A 11 11.52 9.64 20.78
CA LEU A 11 11.34 10.59 19.67
C LEU A 11 11.67 9.95 18.31
N VAL A 12 12.80 9.24 18.22
CA VAL A 12 13.21 8.52 17.00
C VAL A 12 12.19 7.41 16.66
N PHE A 13 11.72 6.67 17.65
CA PHE A 13 10.65 5.67 17.48
C PHE A 13 9.38 6.29 16.88
N MET A 14 8.93 7.42 17.41
CA MET A 14 7.74 8.12 16.89
C MET A 14 7.96 8.59 15.45
N LEU A 15 9.15 9.10 15.14
CA LEU A 15 9.52 9.53 13.78
C LEU A 15 9.54 8.35 12.80
N ILE A 16 10.03 7.19 13.21
CA ILE A 16 10.02 5.96 12.39
C ILE A 16 8.59 5.58 12.01
N TYR A 17 7.65 5.57 12.97
CA TYR A 17 6.25 5.26 12.66
C TYR A 17 5.58 6.33 11.81
N PHE A 18 5.89 7.61 12.04
CA PHE A 18 5.39 8.69 11.20
C PHE A 18 5.85 8.52 9.74
N ILE A 19 7.14 8.25 9.53
CA ILE A 19 7.69 7.97 8.20
C ILE A 19 7.05 6.72 7.60
N ALA A 20 6.85 5.65 8.40
CA ALA A 20 6.20 4.44 7.94
C ALA A 20 4.76 4.70 7.46
N ILE A 21 3.99 5.53 8.17
CA ILE A 21 2.63 5.92 7.76
C ILE A 21 2.65 6.66 6.42
N LEU A 22 3.55 7.63 6.25
CA LEU A 22 3.69 8.35 4.98
C LEU A 22 4.09 7.40 3.85
N TYR A 23 5.07 6.54 4.09
CA TYR A 23 5.56 5.57 3.12
C TYR A 23 4.47 4.58 2.70
N ILE A 24 3.73 4.00 3.64
CA ILE A 24 2.63 3.06 3.35
C ILE A 24 1.56 3.71 2.46
N ASN A 25 1.22 4.97 2.72
CA ASN A 25 0.22 5.68 1.93
C ASN A 25 0.72 6.04 0.52
N ILE A 26 1.94 6.57 0.40
CA ILE A 26 2.48 7.02 -0.88
C ILE A 26 2.83 5.84 -1.78
N ALA A 27 3.55 4.85 -1.24
CA ALA A 27 3.96 3.67 -2.00
C ALA A 27 2.88 2.58 -2.06
N ARG A 28 1.67 2.85 -1.53
CA ARG A 28 0.51 1.92 -1.50
C ARG A 28 0.89 0.51 -1.02
N VAL A 29 1.77 0.43 -0.02
CA VAL A 29 2.34 -0.83 0.46
C VAL A 29 1.23 -1.76 0.96
N SER A 30 1.24 -3.01 0.52
CA SER A 30 0.29 -4.04 0.92
C SER A 30 0.84 -4.98 1.99
N ILE A 31 0.02 -5.96 2.40
CA ILE A 31 0.39 -6.89 3.47
C ILE A 31 1.42 -7.89 2.95
N SER A 32 2.59 -7.93 3.57
CA SER A 32 3.61 -8.96 3.34
C SER A 32 4.33 -9.27 4.66
N ALA A 33 5.03 -10.41 4.71
CA ALA A 33 5.86 -10.73 5.86
C ALA A 33 6.91 -9.65 6.14
N ALA A 34 7.47 -9.04 5.08
CA ALA A 34 8.46 -7.97 5.19
C ALA A 34 7.87 -6.69 5.78
N SER A 35 6.71 -6.23 5.30
CA SER A 35 6.07 -5.00 5.80
C SER A 35 5.62 -5.16 7.25
N VAL A 36 5.04 -6.32 7.61
CA VAL A 36 4.67 -6.62 9.00
C VAL A 36 5.90 -6.70 9.91
N ALA A 37 6.97 -7.38 9.49
CA ALA A 37 8.20 -7.46 10.28
C ALA A 37 8.84 -6.07 10.49
N ALA A 38 8.90 -5.25 9.45
CA ALA A 38 9.42 -3.88 9.52
C ALA A 38 8.65 -3.01 10.54
N LEU A 39 7.35 -3.23 10.70
CA LEU A 39 6.52 -2.54 11.69
C LEU A 39 6.67 -3.12 13.10
N LEU A 40 6.89 -4.42 13.26
CA LEU A 40 7.00 -5.05 14.58
C LEU A 40 8.38 -4.81 15.23
N LEU A 41 9.45 -4.74 14.44
CA LEU A 41 10.82 -4.61 14.95
C LEU A 41 11.04 -3.36 15.83
N PRO A 42 10.63 -2.13 15.42
CA PRO A 42 10.76 -0.95 16.27
C PRO A 42 9.93 -1.03 17.55
N PHE A 43 8.75 -1.64 17.50
CA PHE A 43 7.91 -1.86 18.69
C PHE A 43 8.54 -2.85 19.66
N ALA A 44 9.07 -3.97 19.16
CA ALA A 44 9.80 -4.94 19.98
C ALA A 44 11.03 -4.29 20.62
N ALA A 45 11.78 -3.49 19.86
CA ALA A 45 12.93 -2.74 20.37
C ALA A 45 12.52 -1.75 21.48
N LEU A 46 11.37 -1.07 21.35
CA LEU A 46 10.82 -0.20 22.40
C LEU A 46 10.60 -0.96 23.71
N LEU A 47 9.98 -2.15 23.65
CA LEU A 47 9.74 -2.98 24.83
C LEU A 47 11.05 -3.44 25.48
N VAL A 48 12.07 -3.79 24.69
CA VAL A 48 13.40 -4.17 25.18
C VAL A 48 14.07 -2.99 25.88
N VAL A 49 14.06 -1.81 25.26
CA VAL A 49 14.67 -0.59 25.84
C VAL A 49 13.96 -0.20 27.14
N GLN A 50 12.63 -0.25 27.19
CA GLN A 50 11.87 -0.02 28.43
C GLN A 50 12.22 -1.06 29.50
N GLY A 51 12.35 -2.34 29.13
CA GLY A 51 12.74 -3.41 30.05
C GLY A 51 14.13 -3.22 30.64
N ILE A 52 15.08 -2.77 29.83
CA ILE A 52 16.43 -2.39 30.27
C ILE A 52 16.35 -1.17 31.19
N SER A 53 15.70 -0.09 30.76
CA SER A 53 15.58 1.14 31.53
C SER A 53 14.94 0.90 32.90
N SER A 54 13.90 0.07 32.98
CA SER A 54 13.22 -0.29 34.22
C SER A 54 14.14 -0.95 35.26
N LYS A 55 15.20 -1.65 34.83
CA LYS A 55 16.18 -2.26 35.74
C LYS A 55 17.17 -1.26 36.34
N TYR A 56 17.41 -0.14 35.65
CA TYR A 56 18.40 0.87 36.05
C TYR A 56 17.79 2.11 36.72
N THR A 57 16.46 2.28 36.65
CA THR A 57 15.76 3.35 37.38
C THR A 57 15.59 2.98 38.86
N ASP A 58 15.95 3.91 39.74
CA ASP A 58 16.01 3.70 41.19
C ASP A 58 14.62 3.39 41.80
N ARG A 59 14.56 2.45 42.76
CA ARG A 59 13.31 1.82 43.23
C ARG A 59 12.32 2.78 43.92
N HIS A 60 12.75 3.98 44.30
CA HIS A 60 11.98 4.93 45.11
C HIS A 60 11.05 5.86 44.30
N GLU A 61 11.26 6.04 42.99
CA GLU A 61 10.45 6.90 42.07
C GLU A 61 9.43 6.10 41.21
N ASN A 62 9.02 4.93 41.68
CA ASN A 62 8.55 3.85 40.81
C ASN A 62 7.17 4.07 40.13
N LYS A 63 6.28 4.88 40.72
CA LYS A 63 4.88 4.96 40.26
C LYS A 63 4.70 5.86 39.03
N GLU A 64 5.43 6.97 38.96
CA GLU A 64 5.36 7.92 37.83
C GLU A 64 6.02 7.33 36.58
N TRP A 65 7.21 6.76 36.70
CA TRP A 65 7.91 6.09 35.60
C TRP A 65 7.13 4.92 34.98
N LYS A 66 6.49 4.09 35.82
CA LYS A 66 5.59 3.03 35.34
C LYS A 66 4.38 3.57 34.59
N THR A 67 3.92 4.77 34.92
CA THR A 67 2.82 5.42 34.21
C THR A 67 3.29 5.96 32.86
N ILE A 68 4.47 6.58 32.80
CA ILE A 68 5.10 7.03 31.56
C ILE A 68 5.33 5.87 30.59
N PHE A 69 5.90 4.74 31.04
CA PHE A 69 6.09 3.57 30.17
C PHE A 69 4.78 3.03 29.61
N ARG A 70 3.73 2.95 30.45
CA ARG A 70 2.39 2.54 29.98
C ARG A 70 1.86 3.47 28.90
N ILE A 71 1.96 4.79 29.11
CA ILE A 71 1.52 5.79 28.11
C ILE A 71 2.29 5.60 26.81
N ILE A 72 3.62 5.53 26.85
CA ILE A 72 4.46 5.37 25.66
C ILE A 72 4.12 4.08 24.91
N THR A 73 3.95 2.97 25.62
CA THR A 73 3.59 1.68 25.00
C THR A 73 2.19 1.72 24.41
N SER A 74 1.22 2.34 25.08
CA SER A 74 -0.13 2.53 24.53
C SER A 74 -0.12 3.38 23.26
N VAL A 75 0.61 4.50 23.25
CA VAL A 75 0.75 5.35 22.05
C VAL A 75 1.46 4.60 20.92
N GLY A 76 2.56 3.91 21.22
CA GLY A 76 3.29 3.11 20.23
C GLY A 76 2.44 1.99 19.65
N PHE A 77 1.60 1.35 20.48
CA PHE A 77 0.66 0.32 20.02
C PHE A 77 -0.41 0.90 19.10
N LEU A 78 -0.95 2.09 19.40
CA LEU A 78 -1.90 2.77 18.51
C LEU A 78 -1.27 3.11 17.15
N LEU A 79 -0.01 3.56 17.12
CA LEU A 79 0.71 3.82 15.86
C LEU A 79 0.93 2.54 15.05
N LEU A 80 1.31 1.45 15.72
CA LEU A 80 1.44 0.13 15.10
C LEU A 80 0.11 -0.33 14.50
N LEU A 81 -0.98 -0.25 15.27
CA LEU A 81 -2.31 -0.60 14.77
C LEU A 81 -2.73 0.27 13.58
N ALA A 82 -2.47 1.58 13.61
CA ALA A 82 -2.77 2.46 12.50
C ALA A 82 -2.02 2.02 11.22
N CYS A 83 -0.74 1.66 11.32
CA CYS A 83 0.02 1.14 10.18
C CYS A 83 -0.56 -0.18 9.66
N LEU A 84 -0.93 -1.11 10.55
CA LEU A 84 -1.53 -2.40 10.15
C LEU A 84 -2.89 -2.21 9.46
N VAL A 85 -3.71 -1.27 9.94
CA VAL A 85 -4.97 -0.92 9.28
C VAL A 85 -4.71 -0.33 7.90
N LEU A 86 -3.74 0.58 7.75
CA LEU A 86 -3.38 1.14 6.44
C LEU A 86 -2.90 0.06 5.47
N LEU A 87 -2.05 -0.87 5.91
CA LEU A 87 -1.64 -2.02 5.08
C LEU A 87 -2.85 -2.86 4.64
N GLY A 88 -3.79 -3.13 5.55
CA GLY A 88 -5.00 -3.89 5.24
C GLY A 88 -5.94 -3.17 4.29
N VAL A 89 -6.07 -1.85 4.40
CA VAL A 89 -6.83 -1.04 3.45
C VAL A 89 -6.18 -1.08 2.07
N ASN A 90 -4.86 -0.92 1.98
CA ASN A 90 -4.14 -0.99 0.71
C ASN A 90 -4.26 -2.37 0.05
N GLU A 91 -4.09 -3.45 0.83
CA GLU A 91 -4.27 -4.83 0.37
C GLU A 91 -5.71 -5.08 -0.14
N SER A 92 -6.71 -4.54 0.56
CA SER A 92 -8.10 -4.63 0.10
C SER A 92 -8.29 -3.87 -1.21
N LYS A 93 -7.72 -2.66 -1.31
CA LYS A 93 -7.81 -1.82 -2.51
C LYS A 93 -7.13 -2.46 -3.72
N SER A 94 -6.03 -3.18 -3.52
CA SER A 94 -5.28 -3.77 -4.61
C SER A 94 -5.92 -5.02 -5.22
N ARG A 95 -6.88 -5.63 -4.53
CA ARG A 95 -7.57 -6.82 -5.04
C ARG A 95 -8.55 -6.47 -6.15
N PHE A 96 -8.39 -7.15 -7.28
CA PHE A 96 -9.29 -7.00 -8.41
C PHE A 96 -10.66 -7.62 -8.12
N SER A 97 -11.70 -6.89 -8.49
CA SER A 97 -13.02 -7.45 -8.72
C SER A 97 -13.70 -6.68 -9.85
N THR A 98 -14.48 -7.40 -10.67
CA THR A 98 -15.25 -6.78 -11.75
C THR A 98 -16.16 -5.67 -11.23
N GLU A 99 -16.83 -5.85 -10.08
CA GLU A 99 -17.69 -4.82 -9.50
C GLU A 99 -16.93 -3.52 -9.20
N ARG A 100 -15.76 -3.61 -8.54
CA ARG A 100 -14.96 -2.42 -8.20
C ARG A 100 -14.37 -1.78 -9.43
N TRP A 101 -13.85 -2.58 -10.35
CA TRP A 101 -13.28 -2.12 -11.61
C TRP A 101 -14.28 -1.32 -12.45
N LEU A 102 -15.55 -1.73 -12.46
CA LEU A 102 -16.63 -1.05 -13.17
C LEU A 102 -17.14 0.19 -12.43
N LYS A 103 -17.04 0.21 -11.09
CA LYS A 103 -17.59 1.29 -10.27
C LYS A 103 -16.67 2.50 -10.21
N ASP A 104 -15.37 2.30 -10.09
CA ASP A 104 -14.41 3.37 -9.87
C ASP A 104 -13.22 3.25 -10.82
N HIS A 105 -13.24 4.07 -11.86
CA HIS A 105 -12.20 4.05 -12.89
C HIS A 105 -10.87 4.64 -12.40
N GLU A 106 -10.88 5.51 -11.38
CA GLU A 106 -9.69 6.16 -10.83
C GLU A 106 -8.91 5.25 -9.87
N GLU A 107 -9.54 4.19 -9.36
CA GLU A 107 -8.90 3.18 -8.51
C GLU A 107 -8.41 1.94 -9.28
N ARG A 108 -8.58 1.90 -10.61
CA ARG A 108 -8.15 0.74 -11.41
C ARG A 108 -6.64 0.54 -11.39
N THR A 109 -5.86 1.61 -11.24
CA THR A 109 -4.40 1.54 -11.01
C THR A 109 -4.07 0.69 -9.79
N ASP A 110 -4.91 0.67 -8.75
CA ASP A 110 -4.64 -0.16 -7.57
C ASP A 110 -4.81 -1.65 -7.87
N MET A 111 -5.70 -1.99 -8.81
CA MET A 111 -6.16 -3.37 -9.06
C MET A 111 -5.52 -4.04 -10.28
N VAL A 112 -4.96 -3.28 -11.23
CA VAL A 112 -4.50 -3.83 -12.52
C VAL A 112 -3.42 -4.91 -12.36
N ASP A 113 -2.57 -4.84 -11.34
CA ASP A 113 -1.55 -5.87 -11.10
C ASP A 113 -2.17 -7.20 -10.68
N ASP A 114 -3.16 -7.15 -9.78
CA ASP A 114 -3.89 -8.34 -9.34
C ASP A 114 -4.74 -8.91 -10.46
N LEU A 115 -5.36 -8.05 -11.28
CA LEU A 115 -6.05 -8.44 -12.50
C LEU A 115 -5.13 -9.23 -13.44
N LEU A 116 -3.98 -8.68 -13.81
CA LEU A 116 -3.06 -9.30 -14.77
C LEU A 116 -2.43 -10.59 -14.23
N LYS A 117 -2.28 -10.69 -12.91
CA LYS A 117 -1.73 -11.87 -12.23
C LYS A 117 -2.74 -13.01 -12.13
N GLU A 118 -3.96 -12.73 -11.66
CA GLU A 118 -4.96 -13.76 -11.35
C GLU A 118 -5.88 -14.06 -12.55
N HIS A 119 -6.04 -13.12 -13.48
CA HIS A 119 -6.85 -13.27 -14.69
C HIS A 119 -6.00 -13.15 -15.95
N ARG A 120 -5.68 -14.30 -16.56
CA ARG A 120 -4.98 -14.33 -17.84
C ARG A 120 -5.84 -13.67 -18.94
N LEU A 121 -5.40 -12.49 -19.40
CA LEU A 121 -6.04 -11.78 -20.51
C LEU A 121 -5.64 -12.36 -21.87
N ILE A 122 -4.39 -12.80 -22.03
CA ILE A 122 -3.88 -13.39 -23.27
C ILE A 122 -4.74 -14.59 -23.70
N GLY A 123 -5.26 -14.54 -24.93
CA GLY A 123 -6.12 -15.54 -25.54
C GLY A 123 -7.63 -15.36 -25.27
N LYS A 124 -8.03 -14.32 -24.55
CA LYS A 124 -9.45 -13.92 -24.45
C LYS A 124 -9.90 -13.22 -25.72
N THR A 125 -11.16 -13.38 -26.08
CA THR A 125 -11.79 -12.53 -27.09
C THR A 125 -12.16 -11.16 -26.52
N GLU A 126 -12.39 -10.18 -27.39
CA GLU A 126 -12.87 -8.86 -27.00
C GLU A 126 -14.15 -8.99 -26.15
N LYS A 127 -15.09 -9.84 -26.56
CA LYS A 127 -16.32 -10.10 -25.80
C LYS A 127 -16.05 -10.65 -24.40
N GLU A 128 -15.07 -11.54 -24.25
CA GLU A 128 -14.69 -12.08 -22.94
C GLU A 128 -14.00 -11.04 -22.06
N VAL A 129 -13.20 -10.15 -22.65
CA VAL A 129 -12.58 -9.02 -21.97
C VAL A 129 -13.65 -8.02 -21.51
N ILE A 130 -14.58 -7.63 -22.39
CA ILE A 130 -15.69 -6.73 -22.06
C ILE A 130 -16.58 -7.32 -20.97
N ALA A 131 -16.81 -8.62 -20.98
CA ALA A 131 -17.55 -9.29 -19.91
C ALA A 131 -16.85 -9.19 -18.54
N LEU A 132 -15.52 -9.10 -18.52
CA LEU A 132 -14.71 -9.03 -17.29
C LEU A 132 -14.46 -7.58 -16.82
N LEU A 133 -14.16 -6.68 -17.75
CA LEU A 133 -13.64 -5.33 -17.51
C LEU A 133 -14.65 -4.22 -17.89
N GLY A 134 -15.75 -4.57 -18.54
CA GLY A 134 -16.70 -3.61 -19.09
C GLY A 134 -16.25 -3.03 -20.43
N PRO A 135 -16.99 -2.05 -20.95
CA PRO A 135 -16.63 -1.39 -22.20
C PRO A 135 -15.29 -0.67 -22.05
N PRO A 136 -14.51 -0.59 -23.14
CA PRO A 136 -13.24 0.13 -23.13
C PRO A 136 -13.45 1.64 -22.96
N THR A 137 -12.36 2.33 -22.64
CA THR A 137 -12.36 3.78 -22.54
C THR A 137 -12.41 4.39 -23.94
N ASP A 138 -13.43 5.21 -24.19
CA ASP A 138 -13.56 5.99 -25.41
C ASP A 138 -12.59 7.18 -25.37
N THR A 139 -11.54 7.14 -26.20
CA THR A 139 -10.51 8.18 -26.28
C THR A 139 -9.82 8.18 -27.65
N GLU A 140 -9.55 9.38 -28.17
CA GLU A 140 -8.77 9.54 -29.41
C GLU A 140 -7.26 9.38 -29.21
N TYR A 141 -6.80 9.40 -27.95
CA TYR A 141 -5.37 9.42 -27.59
C TYR A 141 -4.59 8.23 -28.16
N PHE A 142 -5.20 7.03 -28.17
CA PHE A 142 -4.60 5.80 -28.69
C PHE A 142 -5.21 5.34 -30.03
N SER A 143 -5.85 6.25 -30.77
CA SER A 143 -6.53 5.90 -32.02
C SER A 143 -5.61 5.32 -33.11
N ALA A 144 -4.31 5.59 -33.04
CA ALA A 144 -3.32 5.05 -33.97
C ALA A 144 -2.83 3.64 -33.60
N GLU A 145 -3.06 3.19 -32.37
CA GLU A 145 -2.35 2.04 -31.78
C GLU A 145 -3.04 0.70 -32.04
N ASP A 146 -4.19 0.74 -32.73
CA ASP A 146 -5.06 -0.40 -33.05
C ASP A 146 -5.26 -1.34 -31.85
N ALA A 147 -5.50 -0.72 -30.69
CA ALA A 147 -5.58 -1.37 -29.39
C ALA A 147 -6.84 -0.94 -28.65
N ILE A 148 -7.38 -1.88 -27.87
CA ILE A 148 -8.43 -1.56 -26.91
C ILE A 148 -7.77 -1.03 -25.65
N VAL A 149 -8.28 0.09 -25.13
CA VAL A 149 -7.67 0.79 -23.99
C VAL A 149 -8.62 0.92 -22.81
N TYR A 150 -8.06 0.84 -21.61
CA TYR A 150 -8.75 1.13 -20.36
C TYR A 150 -7.94 2.16 -19.58
N TYR A 151 -8.55 3.31 -19.30
CA TYR A 151 -8.04 4.27 -18.33
C TYR A 151 -8.01 3.62 -16.95
N LEU A 152 -6.87 3.73 -16.27
CA LEU A 152 -6.63 3.13 -14.97
C LEU A 152 -6.71 4.15 -13.82
N GLY A 153 -6.56 5.44 -14.10
CA GLY A 153 -6.41 6.48 -13.09
C GLY A 153 -5.04 7.14 -13.15
N ALA A 154 -4.80 8.11 -12.25
CA ALA A 154 -3.52 8.79 -12.17
C ALA A 154 -2.37 7.82 -11.81
N GLU A 155 -1.20 8.04 -12.40
CA GLU A 155 0.00 7.22 -12.27
C GLU A 155 0.36 6.90 -10.81
N ARG A 156 1.05 5.79 -10.62
CA ARG A 156 1.61 5.39 -9.33
C ARG A 156 2.94 6.12 -9.13
N GLY A 157 3.06 6.84 -8.03
CA GLY A 157 4.30 7.54 -7.71
C GLY A 157 4.14 8.58 -6.62
N PHE A 158 5.24 9.25 -6.28
CA PHE A 158 5.25 10.39 -5.35
C PHE A 158 4.57 11.62 -5.95
N ILE A 159 4.69 11.80 -7.25
CA ILE A 159 4.04 12.83 -8.05
C ILE A 159 3.13 12.05 -9.01
N ARG A 160 1.87 12.48 -9.13
CA ARG A 160 0.83 11.80 -9.90
C ARG A 160 0.23 12.78 -10.88
N ILE A 161 1.02 13.18 -11.87
CA ILE A 161 0.59 14.17 -12.88
C ILE A 161 0.01 13.44 -14.08
N ASP A 162 0.64 12.33 -14.43
CA ASP A 162 0.31 11.55 -15.60
C ASP A 162 -0.73 10.47 -15.26
N SER A 163 -1.26 9.82 -16.28
CA SER A 163 -2.31 8.81 -16.25
C SER A 163 -1.75 7.46 -16.65
N GLU A 164 -2.24 6.41 -16.00
CA GLU A 164 -1.96 5.03 -16.37
C GLU A 164 -3.09 4.45 -17.23
N TRP A 165 -2.70 3.62 -18.20
CA TRP A 165 -3.56 3.04 -19.20
C TRP A 165 -3.23 1.56 -19.39
N LEU A 166 -4.24 0.70 -19.52
CA LEU A 166 -4.08 -0.70 -19.94
C LEU A 166 -4.42 -0.81 -21.42
N LEU A 167 -3.42 -1.15 -22.24
CA LEU A 167 -3.56 -1.38 -23.67
C LEU A 167 -3.62 -2.87 -23.95
N LEU A 168 -4.56 -3.29 -24.79
CA LEU A 168 -4.77 -4.68 -25.22
C LEU A 168 -4.77 -4.75 -26.74
N TRP A 169 -3.85 -5.56 -27.31
CA TRP A 169 -3.78 -5.81 -28.75
C TRP A 169 -4.36 -7.18 -29.09
N TYR A 170 -5.10 -7.22 -30.19
CA TYR A 170 -5.78 -8.42 -30.69
C TYR A 170 -5.16 -8.89 -32.00
N ASP A 171 -5.27 -10.18 -32.28
CA ASP A 171 -4.99 -10.74 -33.60
C ASP A 171 -6.25 -10.78 -34.49
N ASP A 172 -6.06 -11.19 -35.75
CA ASP A 172 -7.13 -11.36 -36.74
C ASP A 172 -8.22 -12.37 -36.32
N SER A 173 -7.98 -13.17 -35.27
CA SER A 173 -8.91 -14.16 -34.73
C SER A 173 -9.69 -13.64 -33.50
N ASP A 174 -9.65 -12.34 -33.23
CA ASP A 174 -10.26 -11.72 -32.05
C ASP A 174 -9.71 -12.35 -30.76
N LYS A 175 -8.38 -12.38 -30.63
CA LYS A 175 -7.70 -12.89 -29.42
C LYS A 175 -6.64 -11.92 -28.94
N VAL A 176 -6.65 -11.62 -27.64
CA VAL A 176 -5.60 -10.81 -27.01
C VAL A 176 -4.25 -11.52 -27.15
N VAL A 177 -3.29 -10.90 -27.83
CA VAL A 177 -1.92 -11.41 -28.01
C VAL A 177 -0.89 -10.66 -27.18
N LYS A 178 -1.20 -9.42 -26.78
CA LYS A 178 -0.33 -8.58 -25.96
C LYS A 178 -1.18 -7.69 -25.04
N HIS A 179 -0.67 -7.43 -23.85
CA HIS A 179 -1.17 -6.37 -22.98
C HIS A 179 0.01 -5.55 -22.44
N GLU A 180 -0.22 -4.28 -22.14
CA GLU A 180 0.78 -3.36 -21.60
C GLU A 180 0.12 -2.34 -20.68
N VAL A 181 0.77 -2.03 -19.56
CA VAL A 181 0.42 -0.88 -18.73
C VAL A 181 1.36 0.25 -19.11
N TRP A 182 0.79 1.38 -19.52
CA TRP A 182 1.51 2.52 -20.08
C TRP A 182 1.15 3.80 -19.33
N THR A 183 2.10 4.74 -19.26
CA THR A 183 1.96 6.04 -18.58
C THR A 183 2.25 7.16 -19.59
N ASP A 184 1.40 8.20 -19.63
CA ASP A 184 1.60 9.37 -20.52
C ASP A 184 2.65 10.38 -20.04
#